data_AF-A0AAV3IHQ5-F1
#
_entry.id   AF-A0AAV3IHQ5-F1
#
_cell.length_a   1.000
_cell.length_b   1.000
_cell.length_c   1.000
_cell.angle_alpha   90.00
_cell.angle_beta   90.00
_cell.angle_gamma   90.00
#
_symmetry.space_group_name_H-M   'P 1'
#
loop_
_entity.id
_entity.type
_entity.pdbx_description
1 polymer ?
#
loop_
_entity_poly.entity_id
_entity_poly.type
_entity_poly.pdbx_seq_one_letter_code
_entity_poly.pdbx_strand_id
1 'polypeptide(L)' 'MQKTQLIQLLTDFSAAWNQHDVEQLMACMHPECRFETVAGEDVHGTRIEGLDAVRQAFSLQ' A
#
# COMPACT_ATOMS: atom_id res chain seq x y z
N MET A 1 12.65 7.55 13.63
CA MET A 1 13.20 7.20 12.30
C MET A 1 13.99 8.39 11.78
N GLN A 2 15.18 8.19 11.24
CA GLN A 2 16.00 9.29 10.69
C GLN A 2 15.46 9.74 9.33
N LYS A 3 15.68 11.02 8.96
CA LYS A 3 15.18 11.60 7.69
C LYS A 3 15.59 10.78 6.46
N THR A 4 16.82 10.28 6.41
CA THR A 4 17.32 9.45 5.31
C THR A 4 16.54 8.14 5.17
N GLN A 5 16.14 7.52 6.28
CA GLN A 5 15.36 6.28 6.27
C GLN A 5 13.93 6.51 5.75
N LEU A 6 13.33 7.67 6.04
CA LEU A 6 12.03 8.05 5.45
C LEU A 6 12.13 8.18 3.94
N ILE A 7 13.16 8.88 3.46
CA ILE A 7 13.34 9.09 2.01
C ILE A 7 13.53 7.74 1.31
N GLN A 8 14.33 6.84 1.89
CA GLN A 8 14.53 5.50 1.33
C GLN A 8 13.21 4.72 1.26
N LEU A 9 12.41 4.73 2.34
CA LEU A 9 11.10 4.07 2.34
C LEU A 9 10.19 4.57 1.21
N LEU A 10 10.15 5.89 0.98
CA LEU A 10 9.35 6.48 -0.10
C LEU A 10 9.88 6.08 -1.48
N THR A 11 11.21 6.02 -1.64
CA THR A 11 11.85 5.57 -2.88
C THR A 11 11.52 4.10 -3.17
N ASP A 12 11.64 3.23 -2.18
CA ASP A 12 11.37 1.80 -2.31
C ASP A 12 9.89 1.55 -2.63
N PHE A 13 8.98 2.25 -1.92
CA PHE A 13 7.55 2.17 -2.17
C PHE A 13 7.17 2.62 -3.58
N SER A 14 7.75 3.73 -4.06
CA SER A 14 7.51 4.21 -5.42
C SER A 14 8.07 3.26 -6.47
N ALA A 15 9.23 2.66 -6.22
CA ALA A 15 9.85 1.70 -7.12
C ALA A 15 9.02 0.41 -7.23
N ALA A 16 8.47 -0.07 -6.11
CA ALA A 16 7.61 -1.25 -6.08
C ALA A 16 6.34 -1.05 -6.92
N TRP A 17 5.69 0.12 -6.80
CA TRP A 17 4.53 0.47 -7.62
C TRP A 17 4.84 0.48 -9.12
N ASN A 18 5.94 1.12 -9.53
CA ASN A 18 6.33 1.18 -10.94
C ASN A 18 6.67 -0.20 -11.52
N GLN A 19 7.14 -1.12 -10.68
CA GLN A 19 7.45 -2.50 -11.06
C GLN A 19 6.23 -3.43 -10.99
N HIS A 20 5.08 -2.94 -10.50
CA HIS A 20 3.91 -3.75 -10.17
C HIS A 20 4.26 -4.92 -9.22
N ASP A 21 5.25 -4.72 -8.34
CA ASP A 21 5.69 -5.72 -7.35
C ASP A 21 4.90 -5.56 -6.06
N VAL A 22 3.84 -6.36 -5.94
CA VAL A 22 2.95 -6.37 -4.77
C VAL A 22 3.70 -6.79 -3.50
N GLU A 23 4.66 -7.72 -3.58
CA GLU A 23 5.37 -8.20 -2.39
C GLU A 23 6.26 -7.12 -1.80
N GLN A 24 7.01 -6.43 -2.66
CA GLN A 24 7.87 -5.33 -2.25
C GLN A 24 7.08 -4.14 -1.73
N LEU A 25 5.91 -3.88 -2.32
CA LEU A 25 4.98 -2.86 -1.84
C LEU A 25 4.46 -3.22 -0.44
N MET A 26 4.02 -4.46 -0.23
CA MET A 26 3.51 -4.92 1.07
C MET A 26 4.59 -4.95 2.15
N ALA A 27 5.87 -5.14 1.80
CA ALA A 27 6.99 -5.02 2.75
C ALA A 27 7.15 -3.61 3.33
N CYS A 28 6.59 -2.59 2.66
CA CYS A 28 6.57 -1.21 3.12
C CYS A 28 5.34 -0.87 3.99
N MET A 29 4.36 -1.79 4.12
CA MET A 29 3.09 -1.57 4.82
C MET A 29 3.13 -2.02 6.28
N HIS A 30 2.36 -1.33 7.14
CA HIS A 30 2.12 -1.78 8.50
C HIS A 30 1.19 -3.01 8.53
N PRO A 31 1.30 -3.95 9.49
CA PRO A 31 0.40 -5.11 9.58
C PRO A 31 -1.09 -4.76 9.66
N GLU A 32 -1.40 -3.62 10.28
CA GLU A 32 -2.76 -3.07 10.39
C GLU A 32 -3.05 -1.98 9.34
N CYS A 33 -2.44 -2.09 8.16
CA CYS A 33 -2.67 -1.12 7.08
C CYS A 33 -4.13 -1.14 6.61
N ARG A 34 -4.54 0.00 6.05
CA ARG A 34 -5.85 0.20 5.46
C ARG A 34 -5.68 0.87 4.11
N PHE A 35 -6.34 0.33 3.10
CA PHE A 35 -6.39 0.89 1.77
C PHE A 35 -7.80 1.38 1.46
N GLU A 36 -7.91 2.59 0.94
CA GLU A 36 -9.17 3.22 0.55
C GLU A 36 -9.16 3.44 -0.97
N THR A 37 -10.13 2.87 -1.66
CA THR A 37 -10.24 2.98 -3.12
C THR A 37 -10.85 4.32 -3.52
N VAL A 38 -10.54 4.80 -4.73
CA VAL A 38 -11.08 6.08 -5.24
C VAL A 38 -12.59 6.06 -5.41
N ALA A 39 -13.19 4.88 -5.65
CA ALA A 39 -14.64 4.70 -5.81
C ALA A 39 -15.17 3.65 -4.84
N GLY A 40 -16.43 3.81 -4.43
CA GLY A 40 -17.16 2.90 -3.54
C GLY A 40 -18.41 3.58 -2.99
N GLU A 41 -19.16 2.86 -2.16
CA GLU A 41 -20.44 3.32 -1.63
C GLU A 41 -20.29 4.30 -0.45
N ASP A 42 -19.12 4.31 0.21
CA ASP A 42 -18.83 5.21 1.31
C ASP A 42 -18.17 6.52 0.86
N VAL A 43 -18.17 7.52 1.75
CA VAL A 43 -17.49 8.82 1.57
C VAL A 43 -15.97 8.72 1.32
N HIS A 44 -15.37 7.55 1.55
CA HIS A 44 -13.96 7.26 1.32
C HIS A 44 -13.77 6.19 0.23
N GLY A 45 -14.81 5.92 -0.57
CA GLY A 45 -14.83 4.81 -1.50
C GLY A 45 -15.03 3.47 -0.80
N THR A 46 -14.20 2.47 -1.11
CA THR A 46 -14.23 1.16 -0.45
C THR A 46 -13.02 1.03 0.47
N ARG A 47 -13.26 0.55 1.68
CA ARG A 47 -12.26 0.44 2.73
C ARG A 47 -11.83 -1.01 2.92
N ILE A 48 -10.53 -1.27 2.78
CA ILE A 48 -9.93 -2.60 2.84
C ILE A 48 -8.92 -2.62 3.98
N GLU A 49 -9.07 -3.55 4.91
CA GLU A 49 -8.34 -3.58 6.17
C GLU A 49 -7.52 -4.85 6.34
N GLY A 50 -6.27 -4.69 6.78
CA GLY A 50 -5.36 -5.78 7.09
C GLY A 50 -4.48 -6.17 5.91
N LEU A 51 -3.29 -6.67 6.25
CA LEU A 51 -2.21 -6.95 5.29
C LEU A 51 -2.66 -7.85 4.13
N ASP A 52 -3.34 -8.97 4.42
CA ASP A 52 -3.77 -9.94 3.40
C ASP A 52 -4.84 -9.37 2.46
N ALA A 53 -5.80 -8.62 3.01
CA ALA A 53 -6.87 -8.02 2.21
C ALA A 53 -6.32 -6.90 1.31
N VAL A 54 -5.42 -6.07 1.83
CA VAL A 54 -4.74 -5.00 1.07
C VAL A 54 -3.83 -5.60 -0.02
N ARG A 55 -3.09 -6.67 0.28
CA ARG A 55 -2.30 -7.43 -0.70
C ARG A 55 -3.14 -7.96 -1.85
N GLN A 56 -4.29 -8.56 -1.53
CA GLN A 56 -5.23 -9.04 -2.54
C GLN A 56 -5.76 -7.89 -3.40
N ALA A 57 -6.09 -6.75 -2.80
CA ALA A 57 -6.56 -5.57 -3.53
C ALA A 57 -5.53 -5.04 -4.53
N PHE A 58 -4.24 -4.96 -4.16
CA PHE A 58 -3.18 -4.53 -5.08
C PHE A 58 -2.89 -5.52 -6.20
N SER A 59 -3.18 -6.81 -6.00
CA SER A 59 -3.02 -7.82 -7.05
C SER A 59 -4.09 -7.73 -8.16
N LEU A 60 -5.14 -6.95 -7.93
CA LEU A 60 -6.28 -6.79 -8.84
C LEU A 60 -6.25 -5.47 -9.63
N GLN A 61 -5.30 -4.56 -9.33
CA GLN A 61 -5.14 -3.25 -9.98
C GLN A 61 -4.06 -3.30 -11.06
#